data_AF-A0A3D3CFC9-F1
#
_entry.id   AF-A0A3D3CFC9-F1
#
_cell.length_a   1.000
_cell.length_b   1.000
_cell.length_c   1.000
_cell.angle_alpha   90.00
_cell.angle_beta   90.00
_cell.angle_gamma   90.00
#
_symmetry.space_group_name_H-M   'P 1'
#
loop_
_entity.id
_entity.type
_entity.pdbx_description
1 polymer ?
#
loop_
_entity_poly.entity_id
_entity_poly.type
_entity_poly.pdbx_seq_one_letter_code
_entity_poly.pdbx_strand_id
1 'polypeptide(L)'
;MKSVNDLLLSRYGPAVTGAVVGTAASLLVSWGNPGNMGICVACFTRDIAGALGLHRAAVVQYLRPEIPGFVLGALLAALLAAEYRPRSGSSPVVRFFLGFFAMIGALIFLLAALCSP
;
A
#
# COMPACT_ATOMS: atom_id res chain seq x y z
N MET A 1 -14.99 17.90 13.51
CA MET A 1 -14.98 16.86 12.46
C MET A 1 -15.91 17.13 11.29
N LYS A 2 -17.17 17.57 11.46
CA LYS A 2 -18.07 17.94 10.33
C LYS A 2 -17.38 18.81 9.27
N SER A 3 -16.79 19.94 9.69
CA SER A 3 -16.11 20.87 8.79
C SER A 3 -14.89 20.30 8.04
N VAL A 4 -14.17 19.31 8.60
CA VAL A 4 -13.02 18.67 7.93
C VAL A 4 -13.50 17.62 6.92
N ASN A 5 -14.54 16.86 7.28
CA ASN A 5 -15.17 15.91 6.36
C ASN A 5 -15.82 16.64 5.18
N ASP A 6 -16.48 17.78 5.42
CA ASP A 6 -17.09 18.60 4.36
C ASP A 6 -16.03 19.15 3.38
N LEU A 7 -14.83 19.45 3.88
CA LEU A 7 -13.71 19.94 3.06
C LEU A 7 -13.04 18.81 2.26
N LEU A 8 -12.96 17.60 2.81
CA LEU A 8 -12.46 16.39 2.12
C LEU A 8 -13.49 15.77 1.15
N LEU A 9 -14.80 15.97 1.37
CA LEU A 9 -15.88 15.57 0.46
C LEU A 9 -16.14 16.59 -0.66
N SER A 10 -15.56 17.79 -0.55
CA SER A 10 -15.63 18.83 -1.57
C SER A 10 -14.81 18.46 -2.82
N ARG A 11 -15.04 19.17 -3.92
CA ARG A 11 -14.30 19.03 -5.20
C ARG A 11 -12.78 19.07 -5.04
N TYR A 12 -12.29 19.77 -4.01
CA TYR A 12 -10.85 19.93 -3.75
C TYR A 12 -10.25 18.80 -2.89
N GLY A 13 -11.07 17.96 -2.26
CA GLY A 13 -10.62 16.86 -1.40
C GLY A 13 -9.68 15.88 -2.09
N PRO A 14 -10.03 15.33 -3.28
CA PRO A 14 -9.13 14.45 -4.03
C PRO A 14 -7.81 15.11 -4.43
N ALA A 15 -7.83 16.40 -4.76
CA ALA A 15 -6.64 17.14 -5.17
C ALA A 15 -5.68 17.37 -4.00
N VAL A 16 -6.19 17.77 -2.83
CA VAL A 16 -5.38 17.96 -1.61
C VAL A 16 -4.81 16.62 -1.14
N THR A 17 -5.64 15.58 -1.10
CA THR A 17 -5.20 14.24 -0.67
C THR A 17 -4.16 13.67 -1.64
N GLY A 18 -4.37 13.82 -2.95
CA GLY A 18 -3.41 13.40 -3.97
C GLY A 18 -2.09 14.16 -3.89
N ALA A 19 -2.11 15.47 -3.61
CA ALA A 19 -0.89 16.26 -3.43
C ALA A 19 -0.10 15.81 -2.20
N VAL A 20 -0.77 15.55 -1.06
CA VAL A 20 -0.14 15.07 0.18
C VAL A 20 0.42 13.66 0.01
N VAL A 21 -0.35 12.73 -0.55
CA VAL A 21 0.11 11.35 -0.76
C VAL A 21 1.20 11.29 -1.82
N GLY A 22 1.10 12.09 -2.88
CA GLY A 22 2.10 12.18 -3.94
C GLY A 22 3.43 12.76 -3.46
N THR A 23 3.40 13.81 -2.65
CA THR A 23 4.63 14.36 -2.03
C THR A 23 5.23 13.39 -1.02
N ALA A 24 4.41 12.74 -0.19
CA ALA A 24 4.88 11.70 0.73
C ALA A 24 5.52 10.52 -0.02
N ALA A 25 4.95 10.10 -1.15
CA ALA A 25 5.50 9.03 -1.98
C ALA A 25 6.89 9.38 -2.54
N SER A 26 7.06 10.61 -3.05
CA SER A 26 8.34 11.07 -3.59
C SER A 26 9.42 11.23 -2.52
N LEU A 27 9.06 11.69 -1.31
CA LEU A 27 9.98 11.83 -0.18
C LEU A 27 10.40 10.46 0.39
N LEU A 28 9.55 9.44 0.30
CA LEU A 28 9.88 8.10 0.78
C LEU A 28 10.97 7.43 -0.06
N VAL A 29 11.08 7.78 -1.34
CA VAL A 29 12.15 7.29 -2.23
C VAL A 29 13.52 7.82 -1.77
N SER A 30 13.61 9.08 -1.35
CA SER A 30 14.89 9.67 -0.92
C SER A 30 15.37 9.21 0.47
N TRP A 31 14.49 8.64 1.29
CA TRP A 31 14.79 8.23 2.67
C TRP A 31 15.02 6.73 2.90
N GLY A 32 14.96 5.87 1.88
CA GLY A 32 15.34 4.45 2.05
C GLY A 32 14.64 3.42 1.15
N ASN A 33 13.79 3.85 0.22
CA ASN A 33 13.30 2.97 -0.84
C ASN A 33 14.28 2.99 -2.03
N PRO A 34 14.46 1.88 -2.79
CA PRO A 34 15.28 1.92 -4.00
C PRO A 34 14.70 2.97 -4.96
N GLY A 35 15.54 3.66 -5.73
CA GLY A 35 15.13 4.81 -6.57
C GLY A 35 14.02 4.53 -7.59
N ASN A 36 13.73 3.24 -7.84
CA ASN A 36 12.68 2.77 -8.75
C ASN A 36 11.41 2.26 -8.02
N MET A 37 11.33 2.42 -6.70
CA MET A 37 10.17 2.01 -5.89
C MET A 37 9.77 3.16 -4.96
N GLY A 38 8.54 3.67 -5.10
CA GLY A 38 7.91 4.52 -4.09
C GLY A 38 7.09 3.67 -3.12
N ILE A 39 5.85 4.09 -2.83
CA ILE A 39 4.86 3.24 -2.14
C ILE A 39 4.34 2.19 -3.12
N CYS A 40 4.99 1.02 -3.19
CA CYS A 40 4.62 -0.05 -4.11
C CYS A 40 4.01 -1.25 -3.38
N VAL A 41 2.68 -1.32 -3.39
CA VAL A 41 1.92 -2.42 -2.74
C VAL A 41 2.27 -3.79 -3.35
N ALA A 42 2.59 -3.85 -4.64
CA ALA A 42 3.01 -5.08 -5.31
C ALA A 42 4.37 -5.59 -4.81
N CYS A 43 5.40 -4.74 -4.80
CA CYS A 43 6.72 -5.08 -4.28
C CYS A 43 6.66 -5.41 -2.79
N PHE A 44 5.89 -4.67 -2.00
CA PHE A 44 5.76 -4.97 -0.56
C PHE A 44 5.11 -6.32 -0.29
N THR A 45 4.14 -6.73 -1.11
CA THR A 45 3.53 -8.06 -0.95
C THR A 45 4.53 -9.17 -1.29
N ARG A 46 5.40 -8.96 -2.27
CA ARG A 46 6.53 -9.87 -2.58
C ARG A 46 7.53 -9.93 -1.44
N ASP A 47 7.90 -8.79 -0.86
CA ASP A 47 8.87 -8.71 0.22
C ASP A 47 8.31 -9.35 1.51
N ILE A 48 7.00 -9.19 1.79
CA ILE A 48 6.29 -9.92 2.86
C ILE A 48 6.32 -11.44 2.60
N ALA A 49 6.04 -11.88 1.37
CA ALA A 49 6.12 -13.30 1.02
C ALA A 49 7.55 -13.84 1.18
N GLY A 50 8.57 -13.01 0.94
CA GLY A 50 9.96 -13.32 1.23
C GLY A 50 10.29 -13.42 2.70
N ALA A 51 9.78 -12.50 3.52
CA ALA A 51 9.95 -12.53 4.97
C ALA A 51 9.23 -13.74 5.61
N LEU A 52 8.10 -14.18 5.05
CA LEU A 52 7.38 -15.39 5.45
C LEU A 52 8.03 -16.69 4.95
N GLY A 53 9.13 -16.60 4.18
CA GLY A 53 9.86 -17.76 3.68
C GLY A 53 9.21 -18.48 2.49
N LEU A 54 8.21 -17.87 1.85
CA LEU A 54 7.47 -18.44 0.72
C LEU A 54 8.27 -18.39 -0.59
N HIS A 55 9.29 -17.52 -0.67
CA HIS A 55 10.33 -17.56 -1.70
C HIS A 55 11.71 -17.29 -1.09
N ARG A 56 12.77 -17.77 -1.74
CA ARG A 56 14.13 -17.80 -1.18
C ARG A 56 15.10 -16.87 -1.92
N ALA A 57 14.72 -15.59 -2.03
CA ALA A 57 15.56 -14.53 -2.57
C ALA A 57 16.12 -13.67 -1.43
N ALA A 58 17.42 -13.78 -1.16
CA ALA A 58 18.08 -13.23 0.04
C ALA A 58 17.95 -11.70 0.19
N VAL A 59 17.75 -10.96 -0.91
CA VAL A 59 17.67 -9.49 -0.91
C VAL A 59 16.30 -8.96 -0.47
N VAL A 60 15.24 -9.78 -0.50
CA VAL A 60 13.83 -9.38 -0.30
C VAL A 60 13.13 -10.12 0.85
N GLN A 61 13.90 -10.55 1.86
CA GLN A 61 13.36 -11.17 3.09
C GLN A 61 13.26 -10.17 4.25
N TYR A 62 12.70 -8.99 4.01
CA TYR A 62 12.55 -7.97 5.04
C TYR A 62 11.13 -7.42 5.04
N LEU A 63 10.62 -7.14 6.23
CA LEU A 63 9.31 -6.56 6.41
C LEU A 63 9.46 -5.03 6.46
N ARG A 64 9.04 -4.32 5.40
CA ARG A 64 9.04 -2.85 5.43
C ARG A 64 8.03 -2.31 6.44
N PRO A 65 8.41 -1.36 7.31
CA PRO A 65 7.49 -0.75 8.28
C PRO A 65 6.39 0.12 7.62
N GLU A 66 6.50 0.39 6.33
CA GLU A 66 5.55 1.21 5.56
C GLU A 66 4.14 0.59 5.51
N ILE A 67 4.03 -0.73 5.26
CA ILE A 67 2.74 -1.44 5.22
C ILE A 67 2.01 -1.39 6.57
N PRO A 68 2.61 -1.80 7.71
CA PRO A 68 1.94 -1.69 9.00
C PRO A 68 1.62 -0.23 9.35
N GLY A 69 2.46 0.73 8.95
CA GLY A 69 2.17 2.17 9.06
C GLY A 69 0.90 2.58 8.31
N PHE A 70 0.71 2.15 7.07
CA PHE A 70 -0.52 2.41 6.32
C PHE A 70 -1.76 1.77 6.94
N VAL A 71 -1.65 0.52 7.39
CA VAL A 71 -2.78 -0.20 7.99
C VAL A 71 -3.18 0.43 9.33
N LEU A 72 -2.21 0.74 10.20
CA LEU A 72 -2.46 1.39 11.48
C LEU A 72 -2.92 2.84 11.32
N GLY A 73 -2.36 3.57 10.35
CA GLY A 73 -2.79 4.93 10.02
C GLY A 73 -4.23 4.97 9.52
N ALA A 74 -4.62 4.05 8.63
CA ALA A 74 -5.99 3.92 8.17
C ALA A 74 -6.96 3.53 9.32
N LEU A 75 -6.52 2.64 10.22
CA LEU A 75 -7.29 2.27 11.40
C LEU A 75 -7.48 3.48 12.34
N LEU A 76 -6.42 4.21 12.65
CA LEU A 76 -6.48 5.42 13.48
C LEU A 76 -7.38 6.48 12.85
N ALA A 77 -7.27 6.71 11.54
CA ALA A 77 -8.14 7.62 10.82
C ALA A 77 -9.62 7.19 10.93
N ALA A 78 -9.93 5.90 10.76
CA ALA A 78 -11.30 5.39 10.89
C ALA A 78 -11.86 5.47 12.32
N LEU A 79 -11.00 5.29 13.33
CA LEU A 79 -11.38 5.42 14.75
C LEU A 79 -11.62 6.88 15.13
N LEU A 80 -10.73 7.80 14.71
CA LEU A 80 -10.90 9.24 14.91
C LEU A 80 -12.14 9.75 14.17
N ALA A 81 -12.44 9.19 13.00
CA ALA A 81 -13.64 9.49 12.24
C ALA A 81 -14.91 8.95 12.93
N ALA A 82 -14.80 8.00 13.87
CA ALA A 82 -15.91 7.28 14.49
C ALA A 82 -16.81 6.51 13.50
N GLU A 83 -16.33 6.30 12.26
CA GLU A 83 -17.00 5.51 11.21
C GLU A 83 -16.49 4.06 11.12
N TYR A 84 -15.71 3.60 12.11
CA TYR A 84 -15.20 2.23 12.12
C TYR A 84 -16.34 1.20 12.20
N ARG A 85 -16.57 0.46 11.11
CA ARG A 85 -17.52 -0.65 11.05
C ARG A 85 -16.82 -1.94 10.64
N PRO A 86 -16.64 -2.92 11.55
CA PRO A 86 -16.01 -4.20 11.20
C PRO A 86 -16.93 -4.95 10.21
N ARG A 87 -16.40 -5.24 9.02
CA ARG A 87 -17.12 -5.95 7.96
C ARG A 87 -16.44 -7.30 7.73
N SER A 88 -17.12 -8.38 8.08
CA SER A 88 -16.70 -9.72 7.64
C SER A 88 -17.16 -9.94 6.19
N GLY A 89 -16.29 -10.51 5.36
CA GLY A 89 -16.62 -10.86 3.97
C GLY A 89 -17.13 -12.28 3.87
N SER A 90 -18.22 -12.49 3.13
CA SER A 90 -18.84 -13.81 2.94
C SER A 90 -18.09 -14.71 1.93
N SER A 91 -17.14 -14.20 1.15
CA SER A 91 -16.43 -14.95 0.10
C SER A 91 -14.90 -14.81 0.18
N PRO A 92 -14.25 -15.39 1.22
CA PRO A 92 -12.80 -15.30 1.40
C PRO A 92 -12.02 -15.91 0.22
N VAL A 93 -12.52 -17.03 -0.33
CA VAL A 93 -11.86 -17.74 -1.44
C VAL A 93 -11.79 -16.88 -2.70
N VAL A 94 -12.91 -16.23 -3.07
CA VAL A 94 -12.96 -15.37 -4.27
C VAL A 94 -12.00 -14.18 -4.15
N ARG A 95 -11.94 -13.56 -2.96
CA ARG A 95 -11.02 -12.44 -2.70
C ARG A 95 -9.56 -12.85 -2.76
N PHE A 96 -9.24 -14.05 -2.27
CA PHE A 96 -7.90 -14.60 -2.36
C PHE A 96 -7.47 -14.78 -3.82
N PHE A 97 -8.30 -15.44 -4.64
CA PHE A 97 -7.99 -15.62 -6.07
C PHE A 97 -7.93 -14.29 -6.82
N LEU A 98 -8.82 -13.33 -6.53
CA LEU A 98 -8.77 -12.00 -7.13
C LEU A 98 -7.44 -11.29 -6.81
N GLY A 99 -6.97 -11.38 -5.56
CA GLY A 99 -5.66 -10.85 -5.16
C GLY A 99 -4.48 -11.59 -5.82
N PHE A 100 -4.57 -12.91 -5.95
CA PHE A 100 -3.55 -13.73 -6.61
C PHE A 100 -3.38 -13.37 -8.08
N PHE A 101 -4.48 -13.29 -8.85
CA PHE A 101 -4.42 -12.87 -10.25
C PHE A 101 -3.98 -11.41 -10.40
N ALA A 102 -4.40 -10.53 -9.49
CA ALA A 102 -3.93 -9.14 -9.47
C ALA A 102 -2.41 -9.04 -9.25
N MET A 103 -1.83 -9.87 -8.38
CA MET A 103 -0.37 -9.91 -8.17
C MET A 103 0.39 -10.44 -9.38
N ILE A 104 -0.12 -11.48 -10.04
CA ILE A 104 0.48 -11.97 -11.30
C ILE A 104 0.49 -10.85 -12.34
N GLY A 105 -0.63 -10.16 -12.53
CA GLY A 105 -0.73 -9.03 -13.46
C GLY A 105 0.25 -7.90 -13.11
N ALA A 106 0.30 -7.49 -11.84
CA ALA A 106 1.19 -6.44 -11.39
C ALA A 106 2.68 -6.77 -11.62
N LEU A 107 3.09 -8.03 -11.40
CA LEU A 107 4.48 -8.45 -11.59
C LEU A 107 4.87 -8.55 -13.06
N ILE A 108 3.95 -8.95 -13.95
CA ILE A 108 4.19 -9.00 -15.40
C ILE A 108 4.50 -7.60 -15.95
N PHE A 109 3.74 -6.59 -15.53
CA PHE A 109 3.93 -5.21 -16.01
C PHE A 109 5.08 -4.45 -15.31
N LEU A 110 5.62 -5.00 -14.21
CA LEU A 110 6.77 -4.43 -13.51
C LEU A 110 8.14 -4.83 -14.10
N LEU A 111 8.17 -5.76 -15.08
CA LEU A 111 9.39 -6.41 -15.58
C LEU A 111 10.48 -5.46 -16.12
N ALA A 112 10.18 -4.18 -16.41
CA ALA A 112 11.18 -3.21 -16.84
C ALA A 112 12.08 -2.64 -15.72
N ALA A 113 11.74 -2.86 -14.44
CA ALA A 113 12.35 -2.12 -13.32
C ALA A 113 13.48 -2.85 -12.56
N LEU A 114 13.70 -4.15 -12.81
CA LEU A 114 14.62 -5.01 -12.03
C LEU A 114 16.00 -5.26 -12.70
N CYS A 115 16.30 -4.61 -13.82
CA CYS A 115 17.69 -4.50 -14.31
C CYS A 115 18.34 -3.24 -13.75
N SER A 116 18.56 -3.22 -12.43
CA SER A 116 19.45 -2.26 -11.78
C SER A 116 20.09 -2.99 -10.60
N PRO A 117 21.43 -2.99 -10.54
CA PRO A 117 22.27 -4.08 -10.04
C PRO A 117 22.09 -4.47 -8.57
#